data_AF-A0A3B9KYJ7-F1
#
_entry.id   AF-A0A3B9KYJ7-F1
#
_cell.length_a   1.000
_cell.length_b   1.000
_cell.length_c   1.000
_cell.angle_alpha   90.00
_cell.angle_beta   90.00
_cell.angle_gamma   90.00
#
_symmetry.space_group_name_H-M   'P 1'
#
loop_
_entity.id
_entity.type
_entity.pdbx_description
1 polymer ?
#
loop_
_entity_poly.entity_id
_entity_poly.type
_entity_poly.pdbx_seq_one_letter_code
_entity_poly.pdbx_strand_id
1 'polypeptide(L)'
;MRRLPSGQTVEVAASWTPIERNESGSPERSSHSACPICGAPILSQRMPNGGWVHYERHRNFSRIKHPCFYRGDDMAPARDEETGDLFAEL
;
A
#
# COMPACT_ATOMS: atom_id res chain seq x y z
N MET A 1 -0.19 11.71 7.32
CA MET A 1 -0.34 13.17 7.10
C MET A 1 0.53 13.57 5.92
N ARG A 2 -0.02 14.27 4.93
CA ARG A 2 0.70 14.80 3.77
C ARG A 2 0.38 16.28 3.64
N ARG A 3 1.39 17.11 3.33
CA ARG A 3 1.20 18.55 3.09
C ARG A 3 0.97 18.79 1.60
N LEU A 4 -0.07 19.55 1.28
CA LEU A 4 -0.43 19.97 -0.07
C LEU A 4 0.37 21.20 -0.52
N PRO A 5 0.48 21.46 -1.84
CA PRO A 5 1.03 22.71 -2.37
C PRO A 5 0.32 23.96 -1.83
N SER A 6 -0.98 23.87 -1.56
CA SER A 6 -1.79 24.92 -0.91
C SER A 6 -1.38 25.22 0.54
N GLY A 7 -0.48 24.42 1.12
CA GLY A 7 -0.06 24.53 2.52
C GLY A 7 -0.93 23.76 3.50
N GLN A 8 -2.10 23.27 3.08
CA GLN A 8 -3.01 22.45 3.87
C GLN A 8 -2.37 21.09 4.21
N THR A 9 -2.64 20.56 5.40
CA THR A 9 -2.26 19.19 5.76
C THR A 9 -3.49 18.30 5.69
N VAL A 10 -3.37 17.18 4.97
CA VAL A 10 -4.43 16.19 4.85
C VAL A 10 -4.01 14.89 5.51
N GLU A 11 -4.96 14.24 6.17
CA GLU A 11 -4.78 12.86 6.58
C GLU A 11 -4.81 11.98 5.32
N VAL A 12 -3.81 11.13 5.21
CA VAL A 12 -3.72 10.16 4.10
C VAL A 12 -3.84 8.79 4.72
N ALA A 13 -4.59 7.92 4.05
CA ALA A 13 -4.76 6.55 4.47
C ALA A 13 -3.39 5.91 4.77
N ALA A 14 -3.29 5.27 5.94
CA ALA A 14 -2.08 4.54 6.31
C ALA A 14 -1.71 3.55 5.20
N SER A 15 -0.46 3.61 4.73
CA SER A 15 0.08 2.67 3.77
C SER A 15 0.81 1.55 4.50
N TRP A 16 0.58 0.32 4.07
CA TRP A 16 1.41 -0.79 4.49
C TRP A 16 2.77 -0.64 3.80
N THR A 17 3.85 -0.49 4.57
CA THR A 17 5.22 -0.63 4.05
C THR A 17 5.94 -1.71 4.86
N PRO A 18 6.54 -2.73 4.23
CA PRO A 18 7.35 -3.69 4.97
C PRO A 18 8.57 -2.98 5.57
N ILE A 19 8.93 -3.34 6.80
CA ILE A 19 10.16 -2.85 7.43
C ILE A 19 11.33 -3.58 6.77
N GLU A 20 12.09 -2.87 5.93
CA GLU A 20 13.33 -3.39 5.36
C GLU A 20 14.41 -3.46 6.45
N ARG A 21 14.72 -4.66 6.96
CA ARG A 21 15.90 -4.88 7.82
C ARG A 21 17.07 -5.28 6.94
N ASN A 22 17.73 -4.29 6.36
CA ASN A 22 18.81 -4.55 5.42
C ASN A 22 20.16 -4.68 6.15
N GLU A 23 20.46 -5.87 6.67
CA GLU A 23 21.81 -6.17 7.22
C GLU A 23 22.82 -6.50 6.10
N SER A 24 22.34 -6.86 4.91
CA SER A 24 23.13 -7.42 3.81
C SER A 24 23.39 -6.46 2.63
N GLY A 25 23.01 -5.18 2.73
CA GLY A 25 23.31 -4.15 1.73
C GLY A 25 22.63 -4.30 0.36
N SER A 26 21.78 -5.32 0.15
CA SER A 26 21.03 -5.52 -1.09
C SER A 26 19.53 -5.38 -0.83
N PRO A 27 18.76 -4.67 -1.68
CA PRO A 27 17.32 -4.50 -1.47
C PRO A 27 16.61 -5.86 -1.48
N GLU A 28 15.93 -6.20 -0.39
CA GLU A 28 15.16 -7.44 -0.30
C GLU A 28 14.01 -7.39 -1.33
N ARG A 29 13.96 -8.36 -2.24
CA ARG A 29 12.98 -8.36 -3.36
C ARG A 29 11.57 -8.74 -2.91
N SER A 30 11.44 -9.39 -1.76
CA SER A 30 10.18 -9.81 -1.18
C SER A 30 10.30 -9.96 0.33
N SER A 31 9.22 -9.72 1.06
CA SER A 31 9.17 -9.96 2.51
C SER A 31 7.87 -10.65 2.93
N HIS A 32 7.94 -11.38 4.03
CA HIS A 32 6.80 -12.10 4.60
C HIS A 32 6.32 -11.41 5.87
N SER A 33 5.01 -11.41 6.07
CA SER A 33 4.37 -10.76 7.20
C SER A 33 2.99 -11.37 7.47
N ALA A 34 2.37 -11.04 8.60
CA ALA A 34 0.98 -11.38 8.87
C ALA A 34 0.09 -10.17 8.66
N CYS A 35 -1.11 -10.37 8.11
CA CYS A 35 -2.14 -9.33 8.01
C CYS A 35 -2.48 -8.81 9.42
N PRO A 36 -2.40 -7.50 9.70
CA PRO A 36 -2.69 -6.97 11.02
C PRO A 36 -4.20 -6.99 11.35
N ILE A 37 -5.06 -7.16 10.33
CA ILE A 37 -6.51 -7.19 10.49
C ILE A 37 -7.00 -8.61 10.82
N CYS A 38 -6.54 -9.62 10.08
CA CYS A 38 -7.05 -11.00 10.20
C CYS A 38 -5.99 -12.07 10.47
N GLY A 39 -4.70 -11.71 10.54
CA GLY A 39 -3.60 -12.64 10.78
C GLY A 39 -3.17 -13.51 9.59
N ALA A 40 -3.86 -13.44 8.44
CA ALA A 40 -3.53 -14.21 7.26
C ALA A 40 -2.08 -13.94 6.79
N PRO A 41 -1.36 -14.95 6.27
CA PRO A 41 0.02 -14.75 5.83
C PRO A 41 0.04 -13.90 4.55
N ILE A 42 0.92 -12.90 4.50
CA ILE A 42 1.06 -11.94 3.40
C ILE A 42 2.46 -12.03 2.79
N LEU A 43 2.49 -12.08 1.45
CA LEU A 43 3.69 -11.90 0.65
C LEU A 43 3.72 -10.46 0.12
N SER A 44 4.76 -9.71 0.49
CA SER A 44 5.04 -8.39 -0.08
C SER A 44 6.15 -8.51 -1.13
N GLN A 45 5.96 -7.94 -2.31
CA GLN A 45 6.95 -7.96 -3.39
C GLN A 45 7.31 -6.55 -3.85
N ARG A 46 8.60 -6.28 -4.03
CA ARG A 46 9.10 -5.00 -4.54
C ARG A 46 8.80 -4.88 -6.03
N MET A 47 8.24 -3.76 -6.45
CA MET A 47 7.93 -3.51 -7.86
C MET A 47 9.13 -2.85 -8.58
N PRO A 48 9.33 -3.10 -9.90
CA PRO A 48 10.45 -2.53 -10.66
C PRO A 48 10.55 -1.00 -10.63
N ASN A 49 9.41 -0.31 -10.60
CA ASN A 49 9.32 1.16 -10.59
C ASN A 49 9.23 1.74 -9.17
N GLY A 50 9.59 0.96 -8.15
CA GLY A 50 9.42 1.33 -6.75
C GLY A 50 8.04 1.01 -6.19
N GLY A 51 7.93 1.06 -4.87
CA GLY A 51 6.73 0.63 -4.15
C GLY A 51 6.65 -0.88 -3.94
N TRP A 52 5.59 -1.30 -3.25
CA TRP A 52 5.33 -2.67 -2.84
C TRP A 52 3.94 -3.12 -3.26
N VAL A 53 3.81 -4.40 -3.59
CA VAL A 53 2.51 -5.06 -3.79
C VAL A 53 2.35 -6.18 -2.75
N HIS A 54 1.13 -6.35 -2.23
CA HIS A 54 0.83 -7.29 -1.15
C HIS A 54 -0.22 -8.31 -1.59
N TYR A 55 0.08 -9.60 -1.40
CA TYR A 55 -0.79 -10.71 -1.75
C TYR A 55 -1.02 -11.64 -0.55
N GLU A 56 -2.16 -12.30 -0.52
CA GLU A 56 -2.39 -13.37 0.44
C GLU A 56 -1.58 -14.61 0.07
N ARG A 57 -0.81 -15.15 1.02
CA ARG A 57 0.03 -16.32 0.83
C ARG A 57 -0.77 -17.59 1.09
N HIS A 58 -1.55 -18.02 0.11
CA HIS A 58 -2.04 -19.41 0.03
C HIS A 58 -1.29 -20.17 -1.07
N ARG A 59 -1.24 -21.52 -1.00
CA ARG A 59 -0.57 -22.37 -2.01
C ARG A 59 -0.99 -21.92 -3.43
N ASN A 60 -0.03 -21.38 -4.19
CA ASN A 60 -0.17 -20.86 -5.57
C ASN A 60 -0.85 -19.49 -5.74
N PHE A 61 -1.21 -18.79 -4.66
CA PHE A 61 -1.92 -17.50 -4.73
C PHE A 61 -0.99 -16.27 -4.59
N SER A 62 0.17 -16.28 -5.25
CA SER A 62 1.07 -15.11 -5.30
C SER A 62 0.52 -13.92 -6.12
N ARG A 63 -0.76 -13.97 -6.52
CA ARG A 63 -1.40 -13.02 -7.44
C ARG A 63 -2.74 -12.49 -6.94
N ILE A 64 -3.30 -13.04 -5.86
CA ILE A 64 -4.59 -12.57 -5.32
C ILE A 64 -4.32 -11.49 -4.28
N LYS A 65 -4.89 -10.30 -4.51
CA LYS A 65 -4.92 -9.23 -3.50
C LYS A 65 -5.68 -9.73 -2.27
N HIS A 66 -5.07 -9.56 -1.10
CA HIS A 66 -5.72 -9.95 0.13
C HIS A 66 -6.98 -9.06 0.37
N PRO A 67 -8.15 -9.63 0.73
CA PRO A 67 -9.39 -8.87 0.89
C PRO A 67 -9.29 -7.70 1.88
N CYS A 68 -8.48 -7.80 2.94
CA CYS A 68 -8.31 -6.70 3.88
C CYS A 68 -7.56 -5.48 3.29
N PHE A 69 -6.97 -5.60 2.09
CA PHE A 69 -6.37 -4.48 1.34
C PHE A 69 -7.25 -4.00 0.20
N TYR A 70 -8.41 -4.63 0.00
CA TYR A 70 -9.38 -4.22 -0.99
C TYR A 70 -10.29 -3.15 -0.37
N ARG A 71 -10.03 -1.88 -0.71
CA ARG A 71 -10.90 -0.72 -0.37
C ARG A 71 -11.71 -0.29 -1.60
N GLY A 72 -12.52 -1.19 -2.15
CA GLY A 72 -13.15 -0.98 -3.46
C GLY A 72 -14.68 -1.03 -3.49
N ASP A 73 -15.31 -1.71 -2.54
CA ASP A 73 -16.77 -1.91 -2.59
C ASP A 73 -17.56 -0.70 -2.04
N ASP A 74 -16.92 0.13 -1.21
CA ASP A 74 -17.47 1.36 -0.63
C ASP A 74 -17.02 2.63 -1.37
N MET A 75 -16.16 2.50 -2.38
CA MET A 75 -15.68 3.63 -3.17
C MET A 75 -16.50 3.76 -4.46
N ALA A 76 -17.30 4.82 -4.54
CA ALA A 76 -17.90 5.22 -5.81
C ALA A 76 -16.79 5.59 -6.82
N PRO A 77 -16.98 5.33 -8.13
CA PRO A 77 -16.04 5.79 -9.17
C PRO A 77 -16.04 7.32 -9.34
N ALA A 78 -16.90 8.03 -8.60
CA ALA A 78 -16.94 9.48 -8.57
C ALA A 78 -15.73 10.04 -7.82
N ARG A 79 -15.21 11.16 -8.34
CA ARG A 79 -14.15 11.92 -7.67
C ARG A 79 -14.75 12.57 -6.42
N ASP A 80 -14.12 12.38 -5.27
CA ASP A 80 -14.48 13.09 -4.05
C ASP A 80 -14.23 14.60 -4.24
N GLU A 81 -15.23 15.42 -3.95
CA GLU A 81 -15.16 16.88 -4.11
C GLU A 81 -14.39 17.55 -2.97
N GLU A 82 -14.30 16.89 -1.80
CA GLU A 82 -13.66 17.43 -0.61
C GLU A 82 -12.13 17.18 -0.60
N THR A 83 -11.69 16.04 -1.14
CA THR A 83 -10.27 15.72 -1.33
C THR A 83 -9.69 16.53 -2.49
N GLY A 84 -9.04 17.64 -2.14
CA GLY A 84 -8.29 18.46 -3.08
C GLY A 84 -7.24 17.67 -3.87
N ASP A 85 -6.93 18.14 -5.07
CA ASP A 85 -5.97 17.46 -5.95
C ASP A 85 -4.56 17.44 -5.34
N LEU A 86 -4.10 16.25 -4.94
CA LEU A 86 -2.80 16.08 -4.30
C LEU A 86 -1.61 16.27 -5.27
N PHE A 87 -1.86 16.33 -6.58
CA PHE A 87 -0.86 16.37 -7.65
C PHE A 87 -1.19 17.37 -8.76
N ALA A 88 -2.09 18.34 -8.52
CA ALA A 88 -2.34 19.41 -9.47
C ALA A 88 -1.01 20.09 -9.86
N GLU A 89 -0.87 20.36 -11.16
CA GLU A 89 0.32 20.94 -11.76
C GLU A 89 0.74 22.22 -11.00
N LEU A 90 2.03 22.28 -10.65
CA LEU A 90 2.69 23.39 -9.96
C LEU A 90 2.63 24.69 -10.78
#